data_AF-A0A849D8E8-F1
#
_entry.id   AF-A0A849D8E8-F1
#
_cell.length_a   1.000
_cell.length_b   1.000
_cell.length_c   1.000
_cell.angle_alpha   90.00
_cell.angle_beta   90.00
_cell.angle_gamma   90.00
#
_symmetry.space_group_name_H-M   'P 1'
#
loop_
_entity.id
_entity.type
_entity.pdbx_description
1 polymer ?
#
loop_
_entity_poly.entity_id
_entity_poly.type
_entity_poly.pdbx_seq_one_letter_code
_entity_poly.pdbx_strand_id
1 'polypeptide(L)' 'EQDPWDRHYHEFEAWQFDWLLDKAGWKIKDSSKWTNPAGKLGFRPLLRLFTPRYYIVYAERKTD' A
#
# COMPACT_ATOMS: atom_id res chain seq x y z
N GLU A 1 4.89 -7.77 24.45
CA GLU A 1 3.51 -8.05 23.99
C GLU A 1 3.39 -9.45 23.37
N GLN A 2 2.44 -10.28 23.84
CA GLN A 2 2.03 -11.55 23.19
C GLN A 2 0.51 -11.62 22.96
N ASP A 3 -0.21 -10.53 23.25
CA ASP A 3 -1.64 -10.45 23.02
C ASP A 3 -1.92 -10.21 21.51
N PRO A 4 -2.57 -11.15 20.81
CA PRO A 4 -2.89 -10.99 19.40
C PRO A 4 -3.83 -9.81 19.10
N TRP A 5 -4.55 -9.30 20.10
CA TRP A 5 -5.52 -8.19 19.97
C TRP A 5 -4.88 -6.81 20.09
N ASP A 6 -3.64 -6.70 20.60
CA ASP A 6 -2.93 -5.42 20.79
C ASP A 6 -2.10 -4.99 19.56
N ARG A 7 -2.49 -5.46 18.36
CA ARG A 7 -1.82 -5.09 17.11
C ARG A 7 -2.42 -3.81 16.56
N HIS A 8 -1.71 -2.69 16.69
CA HIS A 8 -2.07 -1.43 16.05
C HIS A 8 -1.54 -1.36 14.61
N TYR A 9 -2.42 -1.66 13.66
CA TYR A 9 -2.14 -1.40 12.24
C TYR A 9 -2.23 0.10 11.97
N HIS A 10 -1.18 0.64 11.37
CA HIS A 10 -1.18 2.00 10.87
C HIS A 10 -1.40 1.94 9.36
N GLU A 11 -2.42 2.65 8.88
CA GLU A 11 -2.54 2.94 7.46
C GLU A 11 -1.51 4.02 7.11
N PHE A 12 -0.68 3.75 6.11
CA PHE A 12 0.33 4.68 5.63
C PHE A 12 -0.05 5.17 4.24
N GLU A 13 0.22 6.45 3.98
CA GLU A 13 0.25 6.94 2.62
C GLU A 13 1.39 6.25 1.85
N ALA A 14 1.22 6.05 0.54
CA ALA A 14 2.18 5.31 -0.28
C ALA A 14 3.62 5.86 -0.14
N TRP A 15 3.77 7.19 -0.08
CA TRP A 15 5.09 7.81 0.07
C TRP A 15 5.72 7.58 1.46
N GLN A 16 4.91 7.44 2.51
CA GLN A 16 5.39 7.12 3.85
C GLN A 16 5.94 5.70 3.89
N PHE A 17 5.27 4.79 3.18
CA PHE A 17 5.74 3.41 3.01
C PHE A 17 7.03 3.35 2.18
N ASP A 18 7.12 4.12 1.09
CA ASP A 18 8.33 4.22 0.27
C ASP A 18 9.51 4.75 1.08
N TRP A 19 9.26 5.78 1.89
CA TRP A 19 10.26 6.35 2.79
C TRP A 19 10.72 5.33 3.84
N LEU A 20 9.81 4.54 4.41
CA LEU A 20 10.14 3.47 5.35
C LEU A 20 11.04 2.40 4.70
N LEU A 21 10.70 1.97 3.47
CA LEU A 21 11.49 1.00 2.72
C LEU A 21 12.91 1.52 2.47
N ASP A 22 13.05 2.78 2.05
CA ASP A 22 14.35 3.40 1.79
C ASP A 22 15.22 3.43 3.06
N LYS A 23 14.65 3.86 4.19
CA LYS A 23 15.31 3.90 5.50
C LYS A 23 15.64 2.52 6.04
N ALA A 24 14.82 1.53 5.75
CA ALA A 24 15.05 0.14 6.14
C ALA A 24 16.13 -0.53 5.27
N GLY A 25 16.71 0.13 4.26
CA GLY A 25 17.76 -0.43 3.41
C GLY A 25 17.23 -1.20 2.21
N TRP A 26 16.01 -0.90 1.75
CA TRP A 26 15.44 -1.45 0.53
C TRP A 26 15.49 -0.41 -0.60
N LYS A 27 15.68 -0.87 -1.83
CA LYS A 27 15.58 -0.08 -3.05
C LYS A 27 14.37 -0.55 -3.85
N ILE A 28 13.41 0.34 -4.03
CA ILE A 28 12.22 0.09 -4.84
C ILE A 28 12.64 -0.01 -6.31
N LYS A 29 12.26 -1.12 -6.97
CA LYS A 29 12.54 -1.38 -8.39
C LYS A 29 11.31 -1.14 -9.26
N ASP A 30 10.13 -1.47 -8.74
CA ASP A 30 8.87 -1.20 -9.40
C ASP A 30 7.75 -1.03 -8.37
N SER A 31 6.70 -0.30 -8.73
CA SER A 31 5.51 -0.16 -7.88
C SER A 31 4.26 0.05 -8.71
N SER A 32 3.12 -0.42 -8.18
CA SER A 32 1.84 -0.32 -8.87
C SER A 32 0.71 0.02 -7.92
N LYS A 33 -0.23 0.81 -8.42
CA LYS A 33 -1.46 1.20 -7.72
C LYS A 33 -2.65 0.77 -8.55
N TRP A 34 -3.63 0.15 -7.90
CA TRP A 34 -4.84 -0.27 -8.59
C TRP A 34 -6.10 -0.02 -7.78
N THR A 35 -7.21 0.06 -8.51
CA THR A 35 -8.56 0.20 -7.97
C THR A 35 -9.16 -1.19 -7.75
N ASN A 36 -10.15 -1.27 -6.87
CA ASN A 36 -10.94 -2.49 -6.68
C ASN A 36 -12.38 -2.21 -7.10
N PRO A 37 -12.67 -2.37 -8.40
CA PRO A 37 -13.99 -2.09 -8.96
C PRO A 37 -15.01 -3.09 -8.41
N ALA A 38 -16.07 -2.59 -7.78
CA ALA A 38 -17.22 -3.41 -7.47
C ALA A 38 -18.17 -3.40 -8.68
N GLY A 39 -18.62 -4.56 -9.15
CA GLY A 39 -19.58 -4.70 -10.26
C GLY A 39 -21.01 -4.24 -9.94
N LYS A 40 -21.17 -3.20 -9.12
CA LYS A 40 -22.45 -2.65 -8.67
C LYS A 40 -22.73 -1.35 -9.41
N LEU A 41 -23.98 -1.13 -9.81
CA LEU A 41 -24.43 0.15 -10.34
C LEU A 41 -24.67 1.15 -9.20
N GLY A 42 -24.09 2.34 -9.30
CA GLY A 42 -24.32 3.44 -8.37
C GLY A 42 -23.16 4.44 -8.30
N PHE A 43 -23.42 5.62 -7.73
CA PHE A 43 -22.44 6.71 -7.63
C PHE A 43 -21.18 6.32 -6.86
N ARG A 44 -21.32 5.68 -5.70
CA ARG A 44 -20.18 5.22 -4.89
C ARG A 44 -19.33 4.15 -5.61
N PRO A 45 -19.91 3.10 -6.23
CA PRO A 45 -19.17 2.20 -7.11
C PRO A 45 -18.43 2.89 -8.26
N LEU A 46 -19.04 3.89 -8.90
CA LEU A 46 -18.40 4.66 -9.97
C LEU A 46 -17.16 5.42 -9.47
N LEU A 47 -17.25 6.09 -8.32
CA LEU A 47 -16.09 6.80 -7.73
C LEU A 47 -14.92 5.86 -7.40
N ARG A 48 -15.21 4.60 -7.01
CA ARG A 48 -14.18 3.60 -6.70
C ARG A 48 -13.36 3.15 -7.92
N LEU A 49 -13.80 3.49 -9.13
CA LEU A 49 -13.05 3.23 -10.36
C LEU A 49 -11.88 4.20 -10.57
N PHE A 50 -11.87 5.35 -9.88
CA PHE A 50 -10.87 6.40 -10.08
C PHE A 50 -9.89 6.53 -8.92
N THR A 51 -10.27 6.11 -7.72
CA THR A 51 -9.42 6.21 -6.53
C THR A 51 -8.70 4.87 -6.26
N PRO A 52 -7.39 4.75 -6.54
CA PRO A 52 -6.64 3.52 -6.23
C PRO A 52 -6.66 3.26 -4.73
N ARG A 53 -6.83 1.99 -4.36
CA ARG A 53 -6.95 1.56 -2.96
C ARG A 53 -5.83 0.65 -2.50
N TYR A 54 -5.12 0.07 -3.45
CA TYR A 54 -4.04 -0.86 -3.18
C TYR A 54 -2.75 -0.30 -3.75
N TYR A 55 -1.67 -0.58 -3.04
CA TYR A 55 -0.32 -0.25 -3.41
C TYR A 55 0.55 -1.48 -3.21
N ILE A 56 1.31 -1.87 -4.23
CA ILE A 56 2.28 -2.95 -4.17
C ILE A 56 3.63 -2.44 -4.64
N VAL A 57 4.69 -2.97 -4.03
CA VAL A 57 6.06 -2.57 -4.30
C VAL A 57 6.92 -3.81 -4.47
N TYR A 58 7.70 -3.85 -5.55
CA TYR A 58 8.82 -4.77 -5.70
C TYR A 58 10.10 -4.05 -5.31
N ALA A 59 10.78 -4.55 -4.28
CA ALA A 59 11.99 -3.95 -3.75
C ALA A 59 13.07 -5.00 -3.51
N GLU A 60 14.32 -4.58 -3.69
CA GLU A 60 15.51 -5.40 -3.44
C GLU A 60 16.32 -4.79 -2.29
N ARG A 61 17.02 -5.63 -1.52
CA ARG A 61 17.88 -5.16 -0.43
C ARG A 61 19.07 -4.40 -1.02
N LYS A 62 19.37 -3.22 -0.48
CA LYS A 62 20.63 -2.51 -0.77
C LYS A 62 21.77 -3.40 -0.30
N THR A 63 22.72 -3.68 -1.19
CA THR A 63 23.85 -4.59 -0.94
C THR A 63 25.11 -3.83 -0.50
N ASP A 64 24.96 -2.54 -0.18
CA ASP A 64 26.03 -1.65 0.26
C ASP A 64 26.53 -2.00 1.66
#